data_AF-A0A1Y0RFB6-F1
#
_entry.id   AF-A0A1Y0RFB6-F1
#
_cell.length_a   1.000
_cell.length_b   1.000
_cell.length_c   1.000
_cell.angle_alpha   90.00
_cell.angle_beta   90.00
_cell.angle_gamma   90.00
#
_symmetry.space_group_name_H-M   'P 1'
#
loop_
_entity.id
_entity.type
_entity.pdbx_description
1 polymer ?
#
loop_
_entity_poly.entity_id
_entity_poly.type
_entity_poly.pdbx_seq_one_letter_code
_entity_poly.pdbx_strand_id
1 'polypeptide(L)'
;MKLPELNPETIDRIIEMAWEDRTPFEAIEEQFGLQEKQVIALMRHEMKASSFRMWRERVTGRKSKHLQKREFVAGRFKSDNQKT
;
A
#
# COMPACT_ATOMS: atom_id res chain seq x y z
N MET A 1 8.28 -7.73 -17.19
CA MET A 1 8.80 -8.02 -15.84
C MET A 1 8.30 -9.40 -15.45
N LYS A 2 9.18 -10.30 -14.97
CA LYS A 2 8.75 -11.60 -14.43
C LYS A 2 8.18 -11.38 -13.04
N LEU A 3 6.98 -11.88 -12.78
CA LEU A 3 6.44 -11.99 -11.42
C LEU A 3 7.18 -13.15 -10.72
N PRO A 4 7.61 -12.99 -9.47
CA PRO A 4 8.10 -14.12 -8.70
C PRO A 4 6.98 -15.16 -8.52
N GLU A 5 7.36 -16.43 -8.44
CA GLU A 5 6.42 -17.51 -8.09
C GLU A 5 6.01 -17.30 -6.63
N LEU A 6 4.85 -16.67 -6.42
CA LEU A 6 4.31 -16.36 -5.10
C LEU A 6 3.24 -17.39 -4.75
N ASN A 7 3.22 -17.83 -3.50
CA ASN A 7 2.13 -18.65 -3.01
C ASN A 7 0.81 -17.85 -3.10
N PRO A 8 -0.33 -18.50 -3.39
CA PRO A 8 -1.63 -17.82 -3.47
C PRO A 8 -1.96 -17.03 -2.19
N GLU A 9 -1.62 -17.57 -1.02
CA GLU A 9 -1.79 -16.86 0.26
C GLU A 9 -0.96 -15.58 0.35
N THR A 10 0.23 -15.56 -0.26
CA THR A 10 1.08 -14.37 -0.32
C THR A 10 0.50 -13.34 -1.28
N ILE A 11 -0.05 -13.78 -2.42
CA ILE A 11 -0.73 -12.90 -3.38
C ILE A 11 -1.94 -12.23 -2.73
N ASP A 12 -2.79 -13.00 -2.05
CA ASP A 12 -3.95 -12.47 -1.33
C ASP A 12 -3.52 -11.43 -0.28
N ARG A 13 -2.47 -11.73 0.48
CA ARG A 13 -1.93 -10.81 1.48
C ARG A 13 -1.40 -9.51 0.87
N ILE A 14 -0.71 -9.58 -0.27
CA ILE A 14 -0.22 -8.39 -0.98
C ILE A 14 -1.40 -7.58 -1.52
N ILE A 15 -2.44 -8.23 -2.04
CA ILE A 15 -3.66 -7.55 -2.53
C ILE A 15 -4.36 -6.83 -1.39
N GLU A 16 -4.54 -7.48 -0.23
CA GLU A 16 -5.10 -6.86 0.98
C GLU A 16 -4.31 -5.62 1.39
N MET A 17 -2.99 -5.76 1.51
CA MET A 17 -2.09 -4.68 1.90
C MET A 17 -2.08 -3.53 0.88
N ALA A 18 -2.11 -3.83 -0.41
CA ALA A 18 -2.17 -2.83 -1.47
C ALA A 18 -3.53 -2.11 -1.51
N TRP A 19 -4.61 -2.76 -1.06
CA TRP A 19 -5.92 -2.15 -0.92
C TRP A 19 -6.03 -1.24 0.30
N GLU A 20 -5.31 -1.52 1.38
CA GLU A 20 -5.34 -0.68 2.58
C GLU A 20 -4.65 0.69 2.33
N ASP A 21 -5.38 1.78 2.56
CA ASP A 21 -4.85 3.14 2.33
C ASP A 21 -3.70 3.52 3.28
N ARG A 22 -3.51 2.77 4.37
CA ARG A 22 -2.49 3.03 5.40
C ARG A 22 -1.17 2.31 5.17
N THR A 23 -1.10 1.42 4.18
CA THR A 23 0.10 0.63 3.90
C THR A 23 0.89 1.28 2.77
N PRO A 24 2.08 1.84 3.04
CA PRO A 24 2.95 2.36 1.99
C PRO A 24 3.53 1.20 1.18
N PHE A 25 3.84 1.44 -0.10
CA PHE A 25 4.50 0.41 -0.93
C PHE A 25 5.86 -0.01 -0.37
N GLU A 26 6.54 0.88 0.34
CA GLU A 26 7.78 0.61 1.06
C GLU A 26 7.61 -0.53 2.10
N ALA A 27 6.47 -0.59 2.81
CA ALA A 27 6.22 -1.69 3.75
C ALA A 27 5.97 -3.03 3.04
N ILE A 28 5.38 -3.01 1.85
CA ILE A 28 5.20 -4.21 1.01
C ILE A 28 6.55 -4.66 0.46
N GLU A 29 7.42 -3.72 0.09
CA GLU A 29 8.78 -3.99 -0.35
C GLU A 29 9.64 -4.58 0.80
N GLU A 30 9.54 -4.05 2.02
CA GLU A 30 10.26 -4.60 3.18
C GLU A 30 9.79 -6.02 3.56
N GLN A 31 8.49 -6.29 3.48
CA GLN A 31 7.94 -7.60 3.89
C GLN A 31 8.04 -8.68 2.80
N PHE A 32 7.85 -8.31 1.53
CA PHE A 32 7.74 -9.26 0.42
C PHE A 32 8.81 -9.08 -0.66
N GLY A 33 9.67 -8.08 -0.55
CA GLY A 33 10.69 -7.75 -1.56
C GLY A 33 10.09 -7.24 -2.87
N LEU A 34 8.82 -6.81 -2.87
CA LEU A 34 8.13 -6.35 -4.07
C LEU A 34 8.12 -4.83 -4.18
N GLN A 35 8.75 -4.34 -5.23
CA GLN A 35 8.71 -2.92 -5.57
C GLN A 35 7.30 -2.49 -6.00
N GLU A 36 7.00 -1.20 -5.87
CA GLU A 36 5.71 -0.61 -6.29
C GLU A 36 5.30 -1.08 -7.72
N LYS A 37 6.24 -1.09 -8.67
CA LYS A 37 5.98 -1.52 -10.05
C LYS A 37 5.52 -2.97 -10.15
N GLN A 38 6.09 -3.86 -9.32
CA GLN A 38 5.73 -5.27 -9.28
C GLN A 38 4.36 -5.46 -8.63
N VAL A 39 4.06 -4.71 -7.56
CA VAL A 39 2.72 -4.71 -6.93
C VAL A 39 1.66 -4.21 -7.90
N ILE A 40 1.93 -3.13 -8.66
CA ILE A 40 1.00 -2.64 -9.69
C ILE A 40 0.78 -3.69 -10.77
N ALA A 41 1.84 -4.39 -11.21
CA ALA A 41 1.73 -5.44 -12.21
C ALA A 41 0.92 -6.64 -11.68
N LEU A 42 1.15 -7.05 -10.43
CA LEU A 42 0.40 -8.11 -9.75
C LEU A 42 -1.08 -7.73 -9.64
N MET A 43 -1.38 -6.53 -9.13
CA MET A 43 -2.75 -6.03 -9.05
C MET A 43 -3.41 -6.02 -10.44
N ARG A 44 -2.72 -5.56 -11.48
CA ARG A 44 -3.29 -5.57 -12.84
C ARG A 44 -3.59 -6.98 -13.37
N HIS A 45 -2.85 -8.00 -12.92
CA HIS A 45 -3.05 -9.40 -13.29
C HIS A 45 -4.22 -10.03 -12.53
N GLU A 46 -4.31 -9.78 -11.23
CA GLU A 46 -5.25 -10.47 -10.33
C GLU A 46 -6.67 -9.89 -10.33
N MET A 47 -6.84 -8.59 -10.60
CA MET A 47 -8.15 -7.94 -10.59
C MET A 47 -8.67 -7.54 -11.97
N LYS A 48 -10.00 -7.45 -12.05
CA LYS A 48 -10.71 -6.91 -13.22
C LYS A 48 -10.26 -5.47 -13.50
N ALA A 49 -10.21 -5.13 -14.79
CA ALA A 49 -9.75 -3.82 -15.25
C ALA A 49 -10.50 -2.63 -14.61
N SER A 50 -11.80 -2.76 -14.33
CA SER A 50 -12.59 -1.74 -13.65
C SER A 50 -12.15 -1.51 -12.20
N SER A 51 -11.96 -2.59 -11.44
CA SER A 51 -11.43 -2.54 -10.06
C SER A 51 -10.02 -1.97 -10.01
N PHE A 52 -9.17 -2.34 -10.97
CA PHE A 52 -7.81 -1.81 -11.07
C PHE A 52 -7.80 -0.30 -11.31
N ARG A 53 -8.67 0.22 -12.20
CA ARG A 53 -8.78 1.67 -12.45
C ARG A 53 -9.16 2.42 -11.18
N MET A 54 -10.20 1.97 -10.46
CA MET A 54 -10.62 2.58 -9.20
C MET A 54 -9.51 2.55 -8.14
N TRP A 55 -8.83 1.42 -7.99
CA TRP A 55 -7.69 1.31 -7.09
C TRP A 55 -6.56 2.27 -7.49
N ARG A 56 -6.25 2.36 -8.79
CA ARG A 56 -5.17 3.21 -9.29
C ARG A 56 -5.46 4.70 -9.08
N GLU A 57 -6.70 5.14 -9.27
CA GLU A 57 -7.12 6.52 -8.98
C GLU A 57 -6.91 6.84 -7.49
N ARG A 58 -7.32 5.95 -6.59
CA ARG A 58 -7.10 6.13 -5.14
C ARG A 58 -5.62 6.21 -4.79
N VAL A 59 -4.82 5.25 -5.26
CA VAL A 59 -3.38 5.19 -4.98
C VAL A 59 -2.63 6.41 -5.53
N THR A 60 -2.99 6.88 -6.72
CA THR A 60 -2.32 8.02 -7.37
C THR A 60 -2.60 9.33 -6.63
N GLY A 61 -3.79 9.47 -6.03
CA GLY A 61 -4.17 10.63 -5.22
C GLY A 61 -3.59 10.67 -3.80
N ARG A 62 -2.85 9.64 -3.34
CA ARG A 62 -2.36 9.58 -1.95
C ARG A 62 -1.24 10.59 -1.71
N LYS A 63 -1.50 11.58 -0.84
CA LYS A 63 -0.48 12.52 -0.33
C LYS A 63 0.55 11.83 0.57
N SER A 64 0.18 10.74 1.25
CA SER A 64 0.98 9.98 2.22
C SER A 64 1.66 8.73 1.66
N LYS A 65 1.86 8.64 0.33
CA LYS A 65 2.37 7.44 -0.37
C LYS A 65 3.83 7.05 -0.04
N HIS A 66 4.59 7.94 0.59
CA HIS A 66 5.96 7.69 1.06
C HIS A 66 5.97 7.79 2.58
N LEU A 67 6.69 6.91 3.30
CA LEU A 67 6.86 7.03 4.77
C LEU A 67 7.33 8.44 5.13
N GLN A 68 8.20 9.01 4.30
CA GLN A 68 8.83 10.31 4.52
C GLN A 68 7.85 11.49 4.55
N LYS A 69 6.61 11.32 4.06
CA LYS A 69 5.52 12.32 4.15
C LYS A 69 4.59 12.11 5.34
N ARG A 70 4.76 11.05 6.13
CA ARG A 70 4.15 10.98 7.46
C ARG A 70 5.00 11.84 8.38
N GLU A 71 4.54 13.04 8.70
CA GLU A 71 5.14 13.89 9.75
C GLU A 71 5.12 13.23 11.15
N PHE A 72 4.57 12.02 11.28
CA PHE A 72 4.29 11.38 12.54
C PHE A 72 4.83 9.95 12.58
N VAL A 73 6.04 9.79 13.08
CA VAL A 73 6.65 8.47 13.34
C VAL A 73 6.31 7.96 14.76
N ALA A 74 6.20 8.83 15.75
CA ALA A 74 5.62 8.53 17.06
C ALA A 74 5.55 9.82 17.87
N GLY A 75 4.36 10.32 18.18
CA GLY A 75 4.23 11.46 19.07
C GLY A 75 2.82 11.64 19.57
N ARG A 76 2.34 10.75 20.45
CA ARG A 76 1.02 10.78 21.14
C ARG A 76 0.08 11.86 20.61
N PHE A 77 -0.97 11.45 19.88
CA PHE A 77 -2.09 12.33 19.55
C PHE A 77 -2.49 13.13 20.80
N LYS A 78 -2.16 14.41 20.84
CA LYS A 78 -2.58 15.31 21.91
C LYS A 78 -3.76 16.08 21.33
N SER A 79 -4.96 15.72 21.76
CA SER A 79 -6.15 16.51 21.45
C SER A 79 -5.97 17.91 22.05
N ASP A 80 -6.25 18.97 21.30
CA ASP A 80 -6.27 20.34 21.80
C ASP A 80 -7.20 20.52 23.02
N ASN A 81 -8.15 19.60 23.20
CA ASN A 81 -9.11 19.61 24.31
C ASN A 81 -8.59 18.93 25.59
N GLN A 82 -7.34 18.49 25.64
CA GLN A 82 -6.77 17.83 26.81
C GLN A 82 -6.41 18.87 27.89
N LYS A 83 -7.33 19.08 28.84
CA LYS A 83 -7.11 19.93 30.02
C LYS A 83 -6.03 19.31 30.92
N THR A 84 -5.09 20.14 31.35
CA THR A 84 -4.00 19.84 32.32
C THR A 84 -4.54 19.46 33.68
#